data_AF-A0A7W8J893-F1
#
_entry.id   AF-A0A7W8J893-F1
#
_cell.length_a   1.000
_cell.length_b   1.000
_cell.length_c   1.000
_cell.angle_alpha   90.00
_cell.angle_beta   90.00
_cell.angle_gamma   90.00
#
_symmetry.space_group_name_H-M   'P 1'
#
loop_
_entity.id
_entity.type
_entity.pdbx_description
1 polymer ?
#
loop_
_entity_poly.entity_id
_entity_poly.type
_entity_poly.pdbx_seq_one_letter_code
_entity_poly.pdbx_strand_id
1 'polypeptide(L)'
;MRCLSGYRRGLTRSAVSSVSMGYAVCLTVSLLLLAGCRSRQDVASPTIEFTKIPPAAQGGRERVDTISGRVSGARPGQRIVIYAMSGPWWVQPWPDQPFLPIGADSTWSTSTHLGFKYAAMLVDTGYQPPPTLDVPPSAGGSVAAVAIVDGVGKPQIAPTVPIKFSGYDWGVRTIASDRGGLNLPYEGDNAWVDPEGALHLRIRKKGNKWSCAEVEMTRSLGYGTYLFTVRDTSHLEPASVLSLNTFDDFGGEQNYREVDVEMSQWGDGSSKDNAQFGIQPFYVPGNVAPFVEPAGKVTHSFHWEPGRVKFVTVRGDSIHKGAPVVAEHVFTSGVPSPGHEKMQLLFYVVASDKYPMLKDSEVVLEKFEYLP
;
A
#
# COMPACT_ATOMS: atom_id res chain seq x y z
N MET A 1 18.50 20.74 -67.09
CA MET A 1 17.77 19.53 -67.51
C MET A 1 16.28 19.82 -67.27
N ARG A 2 15.41 20.28 -68.19
CA ARG A 2 14.99 19.74 -69.52
C ARG A 2 14.79 18.23 -69.43
N CYS A 3 13.62 17.63 -69.63
CA CYS A 3 12.53 17.80 -70.62
C CYS A 3 11.32 16.94 -70.15
N LEU A 4 10.07 16.97 -70.63
CA LEU A 4 9.29 17.72 -71.61
C LEU A 4 7.83 17.19 -71.56
N SER A 5 6.86 18.07 -71.87
CA SER A 5 5.73 17.87 -72.81
C SER A 5 4.67 16.78 -72.53
N GLY A 6 3.36 17.04 -72.64
CA GLY A 6 2.77 17.84 -73.71
C GLY A 6 1.28 18.14 -73.61
N TYR A 7 0.91 19.02 -74.51
CA TYR A 7 -0.26 19.87 -74.64
C TYR A 7 -1.14 19.32 -75.77
N ARG A 8 -2.48 19.46 -75.71
CA ARG A 8 -3.25 20.07 -76.83
C ARG A 8 -4.71 20.38 -76.48
N ARG A 9 -5.10 21.55 -76.99
CA ARG A 9 -6.39 22.25 -76.91
C ARG A 9 -7.38 21.75 -77.97
N GLY A 10 -8.66 22.04 -77.75
CA GLY A 10 -9.66 22.21 -78.81
C GLY A 10 -10.84 23.05 -78.29
N LEU A 11 -10.86 24.33 -78.66
CA LEU A 11 -11.98 25.25 -78.50
C LEU A 11 -12.99 25.05 -79.64
N THR A 12 -14.28 25.23 -79.37
CA THR A 12 -15.20 25.96 -80.26
C THR A 12 -16.38 26.53 -79.46
N ARG A 13 -16.57 27.85 -79.55
CA ARG A 13 -17.77 28.60 -79.17
C ARG A 13 -18.78 28.53 -80.32
N SER A 14 -20.07 28.47 -80.00
CA SER A 14 -21.14 28.98 -80.86
C SER A 14 -22.22 29.63 -79.98
N ALA A 15 -22.81 30.70 -80.51
CA ALA A 15 -23.61 31.68 -79.78
C ALA A 15 -25.11 31.60 -80.12
N VAL A 16 -25.86 32.51 -79.48
CA VAL A 16 -27.11 33.17 -79.93
C VAL A 16 -28.44 32.65 -79.33
N SER A 17 -29.06 33.56 -78.56
CA SER A 17 -30.49 33.92 -78.28
C SER A 17 -31.62 32.92 -78.60
N SER A 18 -32.76 32.86 -77.90
CA SER A 18 -33.69 33.94 -77.51
C SER A 18 -34.92 33.33 -76.79
N VAL A 19 -35.51 34.11 -75.85
CA VAL A 19 -36.96 34.32 -75.59
C VAL A 19 -37.91 33.11 -75.51
N SER A 20 -38.58 32.92 -74.36
CA SER A 20 -40.04 33.13 -74.24
C SER A 20 -40.61 32.79 -72.85
N MET A 21 -41.49 33.68 -72.41
CA MET A 21 -42.34 33.68 -71.21
C MET A 21 -43.51 32.68 -71.35
N GLY A 22 -43.97 32.04 -70.27
CA GLY A 22 -45.33 31.46 -70.24
C GLY A 22 -45.63 30.39 -69.17
N TYR A 23 -46.43 30.78 -68.18
CA TYR A 23 -47.50 30.03 -67.46
C TYR A 23 -47.20 28.61 -66.91
N ALA A 24 -47.08 28.45 -65.59
CA ALA A 24 -48.17 28.12 -64.63
C ALA A 24 -48.70 26.68 -64.76
N VAL A 25 -48.57 25.88 -63.69
CA VAL A 25 -49.62 25.01 -63.08
C VAL A 25 -48.99 24.14 -61.97
N CYS A 26 -49.73 24.02 -60.88
CA CYS A 26 -49.45 23.38 -59.60
C CYS A 26 -48.97 21.93 -59.63
N LEU A 27 -48.06 21.59 -58.71
CA LEU A 27 -48.11 20.32 -57.96
C LEU A 27 -47.43 20.49 -56.60
N THR A 28 -48.26 20.50 -55.56
CA THR A 28 -47.94 20.46 -54.15
C THR A 28 -47.30 19.12 -53.78
N VAL A 29 -46.09 19.14 -53.21
CA VAL A 29 -45.57 18.06 -52.37
C VAL A 29 -45.06 18.67 -51.07
N SER A 30 -45.84 18.42 -50.03
CA SER A 30 -45.57 18.78 -48.64
C SER A 30 -44.38 17.97 -48.11
N LEU A 31 -43.31 18.65 -47.71
CA LEU A 31 -42.25 18.09 -46.86
C LEU A 31 -42.08 19.00 -45.64
N LEU A 32 -42.87 18.69 -44.60
CA LEU A 32 -42.67 19.20 -43.25
C LEU A 32 -41.40 18.56 -42.69
N LEU A 33 -40.28 19.28 -42.79
CA LEU A 33 -39.05 18.95 -42.04
C LEU A 33 -39.28 19.30 -40.58
N LEU A 34 -39.70 18.30 -39.79
CA LEU A 34 -39.60 18.35 -38.33
C LEU A 34 -38.12 18.33 -37.94
N ALA A 35 -37.52 19.53 -37.85
CA ALA A 35 -36.28 19.74 -37.13
C ALA A 35 -36.56 19.52 -35.63
N GLY A 36 -36.52 18.26 -35.20
CA GLY A 36 -36.52 17.92 -33.79
C GLY A 36 -35.23 18.41 -33.16
N CYS A 37 -35.27 19.55 -32.47
CA CYS A 37 -34.29 19.92 -31.48
C CYS A 37 -34.31 18.87 -30.36
N ARG A 38 -33.54 17.78 -30.52
CA ARG A 38 -33.09 17.00 -29.37
C ARG A 38 -32.18 17.92 -28.57
N SER A 39 -32.74 18.56 -27.53
CA SER A 39 -31.92 19.01 -26.41
C SER A 39 -31.05 17.83 -26.02
N ARG A 40 -29.73 17.97 -26.10
CA ARG A 40 -28.83 17.11 -25.31
C ARG A 40 -29.33 17.26 -23.89
N GLN A 41 -30.08 16.28 -23.39
CA GLN A 41 -30.18 16.11 -21.95
C GLN A 41 -28.73 15.90 -21.54
N ASP A 42 -28.14 16.90 -20.87
CA ASP A 42 -26.95 16.66 -20.08
C ASP A 42 -27.32 15.53 -19.12
N VAL A 43 -26.91 14.31 -19.46
CA VAL A 43 -27.07 13.17 -18.57
C VAL A 43 -26.26 13.55 -17.35
N ALA A 44 -26.96 13.86 -16.26
CA ALA A 44 -26.33 14.23 -15.01
C ALA A 44 -25.25 13.19 -14.69
N SER A 45 -24.06 13.66 -14.34
CA SER A 45 -22.95 12.77 -14.00
C SER A 45 -23.38 11.85 -12.87
N PRO A 46 -23.06 10.55 -12.93
CA PRO A 46 -23.51 9.63 -11.92
C PRO A 46 -22.96 10.03 -10.55
N THR A 47 -23.75 9.81 -9.50
CA THR A 47 -23.35 10.09 -8.12
C THR A 47 -23.51 8.86 -7.25
N ILE A 48 -22.74 8.81 -6.17
CA ILE A 48 -22.78 7.75 -5.17
C ILE A 48 -23.06 8.40 -3.81
N GLU A 49 -24.01 7.84 -3.08
CA GLU A 49 -24.37 8.27 -1.72
C GLU A 49 -24.22 7.07 -0.77
N PHE A 50 -23.55 7.26 0.36
CA PHE A 50 -23.49 6.25 1.42
C PHE A 50 -24.72 6.36 2.31
N THR A 51 -25.38 5.23 2.57
CA THR A 51 -26.53 5.14 3.49
C THR A 51 -26.18 4.46 4.80
N LYS A 52 -25.12 3.64 4.83
CA LYS A 52 -24.51 3.11 6.04
C LYS A 52 -23.00 3.19 5.92
N ILE A 53 -22.36 3.85 6.89
CA ILE A 53 -20.91 4.05 6.96
C ILE A 53 -20.40 3.35 8.23
N PRO A 54 -19.43 2.43 8.12
CA PRO A 54 -18.81 1.80 9.29
C PRO A 54 -18.02 2.79 10.16
N PRO A 55 -17.69 2.42 11.41
CA PRO A 55 -16.90 3.29 12.29
C PRO A 55 -15.47 3.49 11.79
N ALA A 56 -14.90 4.66 12.08
CA ALA A 56 -13.47 4.89 11.88
C ALA A 56 -12.68 4.02 12.85
N ALA A 57 -11.85 3.12 12.33
CA ALA A 57 -11.05 2.22 13.15
C ALA A 57 -9.73 1.83 12.48
N GLN A 58 -8.78 1.42 13.32
CA GLN A 58 -7.64 0.65 12.83
C GLN A 58 -8.18 -0.63 12.17
N GLY A 59 -7.73 -0.89 10.95
CA GLY A 59 -8.19 -2.03 10.15
C GLY A 59 -7.72 -3.37 10.69
N GLY A 60 -7.92 -4.42 9.89
CA GLY A 60 -7.58 -5.79 10.23
C GLY A 60 -8.64 -6.78 9.78
N ARG A 61 -8.22 -8.01 9.47
CA ARG A 61 -9.08 -9.04 8.84
C ARG A 61 -10.26 -9.49 9.69
N GLU A 62 -10.17 -9.34 11.00
CA GLU A 62 -11.18 -9.86 11.95
C GLU A 62 -12.30 -8.85 12.22
N ARG A 63 -12.11 -7.57 11.86
CA ARG A 63 -13.05 -6.48 12.19
C ARG A 63 -13.80 -6.04 10.95
N VAL A 64 -15.07 -6.41 10.89
CA VAL A 64 -15.96 -6.10 9.76
C VAL A 64 -17.25 -5.44 10.23
N ASP A 65 -17.85 -4.64 9.35
CA ASP A 65 -19.23 -4.11 9.48
C ASP A 65 -19.84 -4.01 8.07
N THR A 66 -21.13 -3.70 8.00
CA THR A 66 -21.81 -3.44 6.73
C THR A 66 -21.58 -2.01 6.27
N ILE A 67 -21.25 -1.88 4.98
CA ILE A 67 -21.24 -0.61 4.25
C ILE A 67 -22.26 -0.69 3.12
N SER A 68 -23.04 0.38 2.95
CA SER A 68 -24.14 0.40 2.00
C SER A 68 -24.33 1.79 1.41
N GLY A 69 -24.95 1.85 0.24
CA GLY A 69 -25.24 3.10 -0.43
C GLY A 69 -26.20 2.98 -1.59
N ARG A 70 -26.33 4.08 -2.33
CA ARG A 70 -27.15 4.22 -3.53
C ARG A 70 -26.34 4.86 -4.64
N VAL A 71 -26.72 4.56 -5.88
CA VAL A 71 -26.15 5.19 -7.07
C VAL A 71 -27.25 5.91 -7.84
N SER A 72 -27.00 7.12 -8.29
CA SER A 72 -27.86 7.80 -9.26
C SER A 72 -27.17 7.89 -10.61
N GLY A 73 -27.90 7.66 -11.70
CA GLY A 73 -27.35 7.77 -13.06
C GLY A 73 -26.46 6.61 -13.53
N ALA A 74 -26.52 5.45 -12.87
CA ALA A 74 -25.77 4.25 -13.28
C ALA A 74 -26.23 3.76 -14.67
N ARG A 75 -25.27 3.41 -15.52
CA ARG A 75 -25.51 2.78 -16.82
C ARG A 75 -25.57 1.25 -16.69
N PRO A 76 -26.27 0.55 -17.61
CA PRO A 76 -26.25 -0.91 -17.66
C PRO A 76 -24.82 -1.47 -17.69
N GLY A 77 -24.56 -2.48 -16.87
CA GLY A 77 -23.26 -3.16 -16.77
C GLY A 77 -22.22 -2.49 -15.86
N GLN A 78 -22.51 -1.30 -15.31
CA GLN A 78 -21.68 -0.70 -14.27
C GLN A 78 -21.87 -1.41 -12.92
N ARG A 79 -20.81 -1.39 -12.11
CA ARG A 79 -20.76 -2.06 -10.81
C ARG A 79 -20.10 -1.16 -9.77
N ILE A 80 -20.25 -1.50 -8.49
CA ILE A 80 -19.60 -0.81 -7.39
C ILE A 80 -18.34 -1.57 -6.97
N VAL A 81 -17.26 -0.83 -6.71
CA VAL A 81 -16.06 -1.31 -6.02
C VAL A 81 -15.88 -0.47 -4.77
N ILE A 82 -15.55 -1.13 -3.65
CA ILE A 82 -15.31 -0.46 -2.37
C ILE A 82 -13.84 -0.55 -2.02
N TYR A 83 -13.29 0.51 -1.43
CA TYR A 83 -12.00 0.50 -0.77
C TYR A 83 -12.13 1.00 0.67
N ALA A 84 -11.41 0.37 1.60
CA ALA A 84 -11.28 0.82 2.99
C ALA A 84 -9.82 1.20 3.27
N MET A 85 -9.59 2.37 3.87
CA MET A 85 -8.25 2.89 4.17
C MET A 85 -7.82 2.50 5.58
N SER A 86 -6.78 1.67 5.71
CA SER A 86 -6.20 1.29 7.00
C SER A 86 -4.67 1.16 6.87
N GLY A 87 -4.05 2.26 6.46
CA GLY A 87 -2.74 2.29 5.83
C GLY A 87 -2.95 2.57 4.34
N PRO A 88 -2.68 1.61 3.42
CA PRO A 88 -3.16 1.72 2.05
C PRO A 88 -4.70 1.56 1.98
N TRP A 89 -5.26 1.85 0.81
CA TRP A 89 -6.65 1.56 0.48
C TRP A 89 -6.76 0.11 0.04
N TRP A 90 -7.47 -0.71 0.80
CA TRP A 90 -7.69 -2.13 0.50
C TRP A 90 -9.01 -2.33 -0.22
N VAL A 91 -9.00 -3.03 -1.36
CA VAL A 91 -10.24 -3.40 -2.06
C VAL A 91 -11.10 -4.30 -1.18
N GLN A 92 -12.41 -4.08 -1.18
CA GLN A 92 -13.37 -4.73 -0.28
C GLN A 92 -14.46 -5.49 -1.04
N PRO A 93 -15.05 -6.54 -0.43
CA PRO A 93 -14.60 -7.17 0.82
C PRO A 93 -13.27 -7.92 0.67
N TRP A 94 -12.99 -8.43 -0.52
CA TRP A 94 -11.82 -9.25 -0.85
C TRP A 94 -11.36 -9.02 -2.29
N PRO A 95 -10.05 -9.17 -2.60
CA PRO A 95 -9.53 -8.99 -3.95
C PRO A 95 -10.09 -9.96 -5.01
N ASP A 96 -10.52 -11.16 -4.60
CA ASP A 96 -11.11 -12.17 -5.48
C ASP A 96 -12.61 -11.93 -5.76
N GLN A 97 -13.26 -11.08 -4.96
CA GLN A 97 -14.67 -10.69 -5.12
C GLN A 97 -14.89 -9.17 -4.97
N PRO A 98 -14.26 -8.33 -5.82
CA PRO A 98 -14.20 -6.89 -5.59
C PRO A 98 -15.40 -6.11 -6.14
N PHE A 99 -16.27 -6.76 -6.92
CA PHE A 99 -17.40 -6.09 -7.59
C PHE A 99 -18.73 -6.39 -6.91
N LEU A 100 -19.45 -5.33 -6.58
CA LEU A 100 -20.81 -5.39 -6.05
C LEU A 100 -21.83 -5.08 -7.15
N PRO A 101 -22.90 -5.87 -7.29
CA PRO A 101 -24.00 -5.55 -8.16
C PRO A 101 -24.77 -4.32 -7.64
N ILE A 102 -25.40 -3.59 -8.55
CA ILE A 102 -26.36 -2.52 -8.22
C ILE A 102 -27.76 -3.09 -8.34
N GLY A 103 -28.55 -3.01 -7.28
CA GLY A 103 -29.94 -3.48 -7.25
C GLY A 103 -30.85 -2.70 -8.18
N ALA A 104 -32.02 -3.26 -8.49
CA ALA A 104 -33.03 -2.60 -9.34
C ALA A 104 -33.55 -1.29 -8.70
N ASP A 105 -33.51 -1.19 -7.38
CA ASP A 105 -33.81 0.02 -6.61
C ASP A 105 -32.60 0.97 -6.47
N SER A 106 -31.54 0.73 -7.24
CA SER A 106 -30.28 1.50 -7.26
C SER A 106 -29.44 1.42 -5.97
N THR A 107 -29.68 0.44 -5.10
CA THR A 107 -28.89 0.21 -3.88
C THR A 107 -27.72 -0.74 -4.09
N TRP A 108 -26.74 -0.69 -3.18
CA TRP A 108 -25.68 -1.68 -3.04
C TRP A 108 -25.33 -1.85 -1.55
N SER A 109 -24.82 -3.01 -1.19
CA SER A 109 -24.40 -3.32 0.18
C SER A 109 -23.40 -4.47 0.22
N THR A 110 -22.45 -4.41 1.15
CA THR A 110 -21.51 -5.50 1.43
C THR A 110 -21.01 -5.44 2.87
N SER A 111 -20.42 -6.54 3.34
CA SER A 111 -19.49 -6.48 4.47
C SER A 111 -18.19 -5.81 4.01
N THR A 112 -17.55 -5.04 4.88
CA THR A 112 -16.24 -4.45 4.66
C THR A 112 -15.40 -4.59 5.93
N HIS A 113 -14.10 -4.80 5.76
CA HIS A 113 -13.15 -4.58 6.83
C HIS A 113 -13.16 -3.12 7.27
N LEU A 114 -12.87 -2.88 8.55
CA LEU A 114 -12.83 -1.53 9.07
C LEU A 114 -11.60 -0.75 8.56
N GLY A 115 -11.75 0.57 8.51
CA GLY A 115 -10.71 1.51 8.13
C GLY A 115 -11.06 2.90 8.67
N PHE A 116 -10.16 3.86 8.47
CA PHE A 116 -10.38 5.25 8.86
C PHE A 116 -11.23 6.01 7.85
N LYS A 117 -11.17 5.62 6.57
CA LYS A 117 -11.95 6.18 5.46
C LYS A 117 -12.45 5.06 4.55
N TYR A 118 -13.52 5.35 3.82
CA TYR A 118 -14.12 4.44 2.84
C TYR A 118 -14.35 5.15 1.51
N ALA A 119 -14.07 4.46 0.42
CA ALA A 119 -14.34 4.93 -0.93
C ALA A 119 -15.28 3.96 -1.64
N ALA A 120 -16.25 4.50 -2.37
CA ALA A 120 -17.10 3.76 -3.28
C ALA A 120 -16.88 4.29 -4.69
N MET A 121 -16.63 3.38 -5.63
CA MET A 121 -16.34 3.68 -7.02
C MET A 121 -17.40 3.04 -7.92
N LEU A 122 -17.98 3.83 -8.81
CA LEU A 122 -18.84 3.33 -9.89
C LEU A 122 -17.95 3.07 -11.10
N VAL A 123 -17.83 1.81 -11.51
CA VAL A 123 -16.86 1.39 -12.52
C VAL A 123 -17.54 0.70 -13.70
N ASP A 124 -16.96 0.86 -14.89
CA ASP A 124 -17.38 0.19 -16.11
C ASP A 124 -16.92 -1.29 -16.14
N THR A 125 -17.54 -2.11 -17.00
CA THR A 125 -17.40 -3.59 -17.01
C THR A 125 -15.95 -4.09 -17.16
N GLY A 126 -15.06 -3.32 -17.80
CA GLY A 126 -13.65 -3.68 -18.02
C GLY A 126 -12.67 -3.20 -16.95
N TYR A 127 -13.12 -2.51 -15.91
CA TYR A 127 -12.23 -2.07 -14.83
C TYR A 127 -11.63 -3.27 -14.09
N GLN A 128 -10.35 -3.20 -13.74
CA GLN A 128 -9.63 -4.20 -12.95
C GLN A 128 -9.12 -3.54 -11.67
N PRO A 129 -9.82 -3.69 -10.54
CA PRO A 129 -9.43 -3.06 -9.29
C PRO A 129 -8.11 -3.67 -8.79
N PRO A 130 -7.06 -2.88 -8.55
CA PRO A 130 -5.88 -3.38 -7.87
C PRO A 130 -6.23 -3.77 -6.42
N PRO A 131 -5.57 -4.78 -5.83
CA PRO A 131 -5.83 -5.20 -4.44
C PRO A 131 -5.66 -4.06 -3.43
N THR A 132 -4.69 -3.17 -3.68
CA THR A 132 -4.41 -1.99 -2.88
C THR A 132 -4.20 -0.75 -3.75
N LEU A 133 -4.41 0.43 -3.15
CA LEU A 133 -3.98 1.72 -3.69
C LEU A 133 -3.24 2.50 -2.61
N ASP A 134 -2.16 3.17 -2.98
CA ASP A 134 -1.38 4.02 -2.06
C ASP A 134 -2.00 5.42 -1.92
N VAL A 135 -2.78 5.85 -2.92
CA VAL A 135 -3.47 7.14 -2.93
C VAL A 135 -4.98 6.96 -3.04
N PRO A 136 -5.79 7.94 -2.59
CA PRO A 136 -7.24 7.86 -2.71
C PRO A 136 -7.69 7.67 -4.17
N PRO A 137 -8.68 6.79 -4.44
CA PRO A 137 -9.19 6.60 -5.78
C PRO A 137 -9.84 7.89 -6.31
N SER A 138 -9.72 8.12 -7.62
CA SER A 138 -10.29 9.29 -8.30
C SER A 138 -11.11 8.88 -9.52
N ALA A 139 -12.05 9.74 -9.93
CA ALA A 139 -12.84 9.51 -11.13
C ALA A 139 -12.02 9.79 -12.40
N GLY A 140 -12.30 9.05 -13.47
CA GLY A 140 -11.60 9.14 -14.75
C GLY A 140 -11.48 7.78 -15.46
N GLY A 141 -11.37 7.80 -16.79
CA GLY A 141 -11.29 6.57 -17.59
C GLY A 141 -12.49 5.65 -17.35
N SER A 142 -12.23 4.42 -16.88
CA SER A 142 -13.25 3.41 -16.56
C SER A 142 -13.93 3.61 -15.20
N VAL A 143 -13.59 4.67 -14.46
CA VAL A 143 -14.20 5.04 -13.18
C VAL A 143 -15.13 6.24 -13.40
N ALA A 144 -16.44 6.00 -13.38
CA ALA A 144 -17.45 6.99 -13.71
C ALA A 144 -17.76 7.96 -12.56
N ALA A 145 -17.67 7.50 -11.31
CA ALA A 145 -17.86 8.32 -10.12
C ALA A 145 -17.09 7.73 -8.92
N VAL A 146 -16.70 8.60 -8.00
CA VAL A 146 -16.10 8.21 -6.72
C VAL A 146 -16.73 9.05 -5.61
N ALA A 147 -17.07 8.42 -4.50
CA ALA A 147 -17.41 9.09 -3.24
C ALA A 147 -16.49 8.55 -2.14
N ILE A 148 -15.94 9.46 -1.32
CA ILE A 148 -15.06 9.12 -0.20
C ILE A 148 -15.64 9.74 1.07
N VAL A 149 -15.72 8.95 2.14
CA VAL A 149 -16.24 9.35 3.45
C VAL A 149 -15.28 8.94 4.57
N ASP A 150 -15.25 9.74 5.64
CA ASP A 150 -14.66 9.32 6.91
C ASP A 150 -15.52 8.23 7.56
N GLY A 151 -14.87 7.29 8.25
CA GLY A 151 -15.60 6.38 9.13
C GLY A 151 -16.30 7.14 10.26
N VAL A 152 -17.40 6.60 10.76
CA VAL A 152 -18.20 7.29 11.78
C VAL A 152 -17.56 7.24 13.17
N GLY A 153 -17.77 8.30 13.96
CA GLY A 153 -17.37 8.36 15.36
C GLY A 153 -15.87 8.64 15.59
N LYS A 154 -15.43 8.48 16.84
CA LYS A 154 -14.02 8.67 17.20
C LYS A 154 -13.20 7.49 16.68
N PRO A 155 -12.01 7.72 16.08
CA PRO A 155 -11.13 6.65 15.62
C PRO A 155 -10.86 5.61 16.71
N GLN A 156 -11.25 4.37 16.45
CA GLN A 156 -11.03 3.24 17.33
C GLN A 156 -9.66 2.63 17.05
N ILE A 157 -8.66 3.10 17.80
CA ILE A 157 -7.29 2.61 17.75
C ILE A 157 -7.10 1.57 18.86
N ALA A 158 -6.38 0.49 18.57
CA ALA A 158 -6.06 -0.48 19.61
C ALA A 158 -5.19 0.18 20.69
N PRO A 159 -5.39 -0.14 21.98
CA PRO A 159 -4.47 0.33 23.02
C PRO A 159 -3.06 -0.22 22.76
N THR A 160 -2.07 0.47 23.32
CA THR A 160 -0.68 0.00 23.36
C THR A 160 -0.21 -0.06 24.81
N VAL A 161 0.77 -0.93 25.10
CA VAL A 161 1.45 -0.90 26.41
C VAL A 161 2.65 0.05 26.30
N PRO A 162 2.73 1.13 27.08
CA PRO A 162 3.86 2.04 27.01
C PRO A 162 5.11 1.42 27.65
N ILE A 163 6.26 1.55 26.99
CA ILE A 163 7.58 1.18 27.55
C ILE A 163 8.60 2.29 27.24
N LYS A 164 9.66 2.35 28.06
CA LYS A 164 10.80 3.25 27.86
C LYS A 164 12.05 2.44 27.57
N PHE A 165 12.63 2.63 26.40
CA PHE A 165 13.86 1.92 25.98
C PHE A 165 14.83 2.91 25.35
N SER A 166 16.09 2.86 25.79
CA SER A 166 17.18 3.73 25.32
C SER A 166 16.86 5.24 25.34
N GLY A 167 16.06 5.68 26.30
CA GLY A 167 15.65 7.09 26.45
C GLY A 167 14.49 7.54 25.55
N TYR A 168 13.87 6.63 24.80
CA TYR A 168 12.71 6.91 23.94
C TYR A 168 11.43 6.27 24.50
N ASP A 169 10.30 6.87 24.14
CA ASP A 169 8.97 6.35 24.43
C ASP A 169 8.47 5.47 23.28
N TRP A 170 8.10 4.23 23.61
CA TRP A 170 7.60 3.23 22.67
C TRP A 170 6.23 2.72 23.11
N GLY A 171 5.42 2.26 22.15
CA GLY A 171 4.18 1.53 22.39
C GLY A 171 4.29 0.09 21.91
N VAL A 172 4.01 -0.87 22.79
CA VAL A 172 3.88 -2.28 22.43
C VAL A 172 2.49 -2.52 21.83
N ARG A 173 2.45 -3.17 20.67
CA ARG A 173 1.20 -3.54 20.00
C ARG A 173 0.43 -4.60 20.78
N THR A 174 -0.90 -4.47 20.85
CA THR A 174 -1.79 -5.44 21.54
C THR A 174 -2.92 -5.98 20.66
N ILE A 175 -2.77 -5.93 19.34
CA ILE A 175 -3.77 -6.37 18.38
C ILE A 175 -3.12 -7.18 17.27
N ALA A 176 -3.83 -8.13 16.69
CA ALA A 176 -3.34 -8.91 15.57
C ALA A 176 -2.90 -8.02 14.38
N SER A 177 -1.97 -8.52 13.59
CA SER A 177 -1.46 -7.88 12.37
C SER A 177 -1.10 -8.96 11.37
N ASP A 178 -1.22 -8.64 10.08
CA ASP A 178 -0.69 -9.46 8.98
C ASP A 178 0.68 -8.99 8.48
N ARG A 179 1.33 -8.07 9.21
CA ARG A 179 2.77 -7.78 9.06
C ARG A 179 3.56 -9.08 9.19
N GLY A 180 4.37 -9.38 8.17
CA GLY A 180 5.08 -10.67 8.03
C GLY A 180 4.35 -11.74 7.22
N GLY A 181 3.19 -11.42 6.62
CA GLY A 181 2.46 -12.30 5.68
C GLY A 181 1.46 -13.25 6.34
N LEU A 182 1.52 -13.42 7.67
CA LEU A 182 0.54 -14.19 8.45
C LEU A 182 -0.22 -13.27 9.40
N ASN A 183 -1.55 -13.43 9.47
CA ASN A 183 -2.36 -12.73 10.47
C ASN A 183 -2.16 -13.35 11.86
N LEU A 184 -1.22 -12.80 12.63
CA LEU A 184 -0.81 -13.31 13.94
C LEU A 184 -1.19 -12.35 15.07
N PRO A 185 -1.55 -12.85 16.26
CA PRO A 185 -1.66 -12.03 17.47
C PRO A 185 -0.34 -11.35 17.82
N TYR A 186 -0.39 -10.06 18.13
CA TYR A 186 0.68 -9.32 18.80
C TYR A 186 0.19 -8.92 20.19
N GLU A 187 0.99 -9.17 21.21
CA GLU A 187 0.56 -9.06 22.60
C GLU A 187 1.53 -8.22 23.44
N GLY A 188 0.97 -7.45 24.38
CA GLY A 188 1.74 -6.55 25.24
C GLY A 188 2.80 -7.27 26.08
N ASP A 189 2.53 -8.48 26.55
CA ASP A 189 3.44 -9.26 27.39
C ASP A 189 4.61 -9.91 26.61
N ASN A 190 4.65 -9.73 25.29
CA ASN A 190 5.74 -10.21 24.45
C ASN A 190 6.83 -9.16 24.22
N ALA A 191 6.70 -7.96 24.79
CA ALA A 191 7.78 -6.99 24.83
C ALA A 191 7.89 -6.32 26.21
N TRP A 192 9.10 -6.26 26.76
CA TRP A 192 9.37 -5.57 28.03
C TRP A 192 10.81 -5.09 28.08
N VAL A 193 11.10 -4.18 29.03
CA VAL A 193 12.46 -3.72 29.32
C VAL A 193 12.89 -4.30 30.66
N ASP A 194 14.05 -4.94 30.69
CA ASP A 194 14.61 -5.55 31.90
C ASP A 194 15.19 -4.49 32.88
N PRO A 195 15.55 -4.86 34.12
CA PRO A 195 16.18 -3.95 35.08
C PRO A 195 17.51 -3.34 34.60
N GLU A 196 18.20 -4.02 33.68
CA GLU A 196 19.44 -3.56 33.05
C GLU A 196 19.20 -2.55 31.91
N GLY A 197 17.94 -2.37 31.49
CA GLY A 197 17.52 -1.43 30.46
C GLY A 197 17.49 -2.00 29.04
N ALA A 198 17.69 -3.31 28.87
CA ALA A 198 17.59 -3.99 27.59
C ALA A 198 16.13 -4.29 27.22
N LEU A 199 15.79 -4.15 25.94
CA LEU A 199 14.49 -4.49 25.39
C LEU A 199 14.47 -5.96 24.99
N HIS A 200 13.48 -6.69 25.49
CA HIS A 200 13.20 -8.07 25.14
C HIS A 200 11.99 -8.14 24.23
N LEU A 201 12.08 -8.92 23.15
CA LEU A 201 10.97 -9.25 22.25
C LEU A 201 10.84 -10.78 22.19
N ARG A 202 9.62 -11.29 22.29
CA ARG A 202 9.35 -12.73 22.38
C ARG A 202 8.31 -13.21 21.37
N ILE A 203 8.57 -14.37 20.77
CA ILE A 203 7.59 -15.20 20.09
C ILE A 203 7.19 -16.32 21.05
N ARG A 204 5.89 -16.48 21.30
CA ARG A 204 5.37 -17.48 22.25
C ARG A 204 4.18 -18.25 21.69
N LYS A 205 4.17 -19.56 21.89
CA LYS A 205 3.04 -20.42 21.55
C LYS A 205 1.91 -20.25 22.56
N LYS A 206 0.72 -19.91 22.08
CA LYS A 206 -0.53 -19.86 22.86
C LYS A 206 -1.58 -20.75 22.22
N GLY A 207 -1.79 -21.92 22.81
CA GLY A 207 -2.61 -22.97 22.22
C GLY A 207 -2.04 -23.41 20.87
N ASN A 208 -2.84 -23.27 19.81
CA ASN A 208 -2.45 -23.66 18.45
C ASN A 208 -1.89 -22.50 17.61
N LYS A 209 -1.71 -21.31 18.17
CA LYS A 209 -1.22 -20.13 17.45
C LYS A 209 0.06 -19.59 18.08
N TRP A 210 0.92 -19.00 17.24
CA TRP A 210 2.04 -18.17 17.69
C TRP A 210 1.54 -16.77 18.01
N SER A 211 2.08 -16.18 19.08
CA SER A 211 1.93 -14.75 19.41
C SER A 211 3.29 -14.08 19.24
N CYS A 212 3.29 -12.87 18.72
CA CYS A 212 4.48 -12.12 18.31
C CYS A 212 4.66 -10.85 19.15
N ALA A 213 5.76 -10.14 18.92
CA ALA A 213 6.07 -8.85 19.53
C ALA A 213 6.21 -7.76 18.46
N GLU A 214 5.72 -6.57 18.77
CA GLU A 214 5.97 -5.36 17.98
C GLU A 214 6.02 -4.19 18.95
N VAL A 215 7.05 -3.35 18.82
CA VAL A 215 7.12 -2.06 19.48
C VAL A 215 7.35 -0.96 18.46
N GLU A 216 6.63 0.15 18.61
CA GLU A 216 6.73 1.31 17.73
C GLU A 216 7.12 2.54 18.55
N MET A 217 8.06 3.32 18.05
CA MET A 217 8.43 4.60 18.67
C MET A 217 7.30 5.61 18.51
N THR A 218 7.05 6.41 19.55
CA THR A 218 5.96 7.40 19.55
C THR A 218 6.19 8.61 18.65
N ARG A 219 7.38 8.77 18.05
CA ARG A 219 7.74 9.88 17.16
C ARG A 219 8.55 9.41 15.96
N SER A 220 8.42 10.17 14.88
CA SER A 220 9.33 10.10 13.73
C SER A 220 10.67 10.77 14.06
N LEU A 221 11.75 10.26 13.47
CA LEU A 221 13.11 10.78 13.63
C LEU A 221 13.68 11.33 12.31
N GLY A 222 13.21 10.88 11.14
CA GLY A 222 13.68 11.38 9.84
C GLY A 222 15.07 10.90 9.44
N TYR A 223 15.74 11.69 8.62
CA TYR A 223 17.15 11.43 8.23
C TYR A 223 18.06 11.37 9.45
N GLY A 224 19.17 10.64 9.32
CA GLY A 224 20.16 10.49 10.38
C GLY A 224 20.76 9.09 10.40
N THR A 225 21.50 8.79 11.46
CA THR A 225 22.12 7.48 11.69
C THR A 225 21.41 6.76 12.82
N TYR A 226 20.90 5.57 12.53
CA TYR A 226 20.22 4.69 13.46
C TYR A 226 21.16 3.55 13.81
N LEU A 227 21.27 3.20 15.09
CA LEU A 227 22.14 2.12 15.56
C LEU A 227 21.39 1.21 16.52
N PHE A 228 21.63 -0.10 16.41
CA PHE A 228 21.00 -1.13 17.22
C PHE A 228 22.07 -2.11 17.70
N THR A 229 22.25 -2.21 19.01
CA THR A 229 23.10 -3.25 19.61
C THR A 229 22.22 -4.43 19.98
N VAL A 230 22.41 -5.55 19.28
CA VAL A 230 21.56 -6.74 19.38
C VAL A 230 22.40 -7.90 19.92
N ARG A 231 21.87 -8.61 20.92
CA ARG A 231 22.49 -9.85 21.42
C ARG A 231 22.45 -10.93 20.33
N ASP A 232 23.10 -12.06 20.60
CA ASP A 232 23.19 -13.18 19.66
C ASP A 232 21.81 -13.59 19.11
N THR A 233 21.69 -13.67 17.79
CA THR A 233 20.50 -14.08 17.03
C THR A 233 20.71 -15.43 16.33
N SER A 234 21.87 -16.07 16.49
CA SER A 234 22.20 -17.31 15.77
C SER A 234 21.34 -18.52 16.17
N HIS A 235 20.57 -18.41 17.26
CA HIS A 235 19.64 -19.43 17.73
C HIS A 235 18.25 -19.36 17.09
N LEU A 236 17.97 -18.34 16.27
CA LEU A 236 16.68 -18.14 15.62
C LEU A 236 16.30 -19.35 14.74
N GLU A 237 15.05 -19.79 14.85
CA GLU A 237 14.52 -20.83 13.96
C GLU A 237 14.27 -20.23 12.57
N PRO A 238 14.32 -21.03 11.48
CA PRO A 238 14.23 -20.49 10.13
C PRO A 238 12.98 -19.63 9.88
N ALA A 239 11.86 -19.97 10.50
CA ALA A 239 10.59 -19.25 10.37
C ALA A 239 10.45 -18.00 11.26
N SER A 240 11.43 -17.67 12.10
CA SER A 240 11.41 -16.46 12.92
C SER A 240 12.12 -15.30 12.23
N VAL A 241 11.56 -14.10 12.34
CA VAL A 241 12.13 -12.86 11.78
C VAL A 241 12.20 -11.80 12.87
N LEU A 242 13.39 -11.26 13.12
CA LEU A 242 13.55 -9.96 13.78
C LEU A 242 13.72 -8.90 12.69
N SER A 243 12.82 -7.92 12.66
CA SER A 243 12.90 -6.75 11.77
C SER A 243 13.10 -5.48 12.58
N LEU A 244 14.08 -4.68 12.16
CA LEU A 244 14.38 -3.35 12.66
C LEU A 244 14.13 -2.38 11.50
N ASN A 245 12.95 -1.77 11.45
CA ASN A 245 12.56 -0.97 10.29
C ASN A 245 11.97 0.42 10.63
N THR A 246 12.09 1.33 9.68
CA THR A 246 11.21 2.51 9.63
C THR A 246 9.91 2.14 8.95
N PHE A 247 8.78 2.72 9.36
CA PHE A 247 7.51 2.49 8.67
C PHE A 247 6.54 3.65 8.84
N ASP A 248 5.93 4.09 7.75
CA ASP A 248 4.84 5.07 7.68
C ASP A 248 3.58 4.37 7.15
N ASP A 249 2.62 4.09 8.02
CA ASP A 249 1.37 3.41 7.66
C ASP A 249 0.64 4.10 6.48
N PHE A 250 0.80 5.42 6.31
CA PHE A 250 0.11 6.19 5.28
C PHE A 250 1.02 6.60 4.12
N GLY A 251 2.28 6.16 4.14
CA GLY A 251 3.32 6.58 3.22
C GLY A 251 3.51 5.70 1.99
N GLY A 252 2.46 5.04 1.50
CA GLY A 252 2.54 4.04 0.43
C GLY A 252 3.20 4.54 -0.86
N GLU A 253 3.04 5.81 -1.20
CA GLU A 253 3.66 6.45 -2.37
C GLU A 253 5.19 6.55 -2.29
N GLN A 254 5.76 6.38 -1.10
CA GLN A 254 7.20 6.24 -0.84
C GLN A 254 7.53 4.84 -0.31
N ASN A 255 6.76 3.82 -0.72
CA ASN A 255 6.94 2.44 -0.27
C ASN A 255 6.94 2.34 1.27
N TYR A 256 5.98 3.00 1.92
CA TYR A 256 5.85 3.09 3.38
C TYR A 256 7.06 3.70 4.10
N ARG A 257 7.98 4.33 3.35
CA ARG A 257 9.23 4.91 3.88
C ARG A 257 10.04 3.89 4.67
N GLU A 258 10.02 2.64 4.19
CA GLU A 258 10.55 1.49 4.90
C GLU A 258 11.99 1.18 4.49
N VAL A 259 12.84 1.13 5.52
CA VAL A 259 14.28 0.85 5.48
C VAL A 259 14.51 -0.21 6.54
N ASP A 260 15.06 -1.36 6.14
CA ASP A 260 15.02 -2.59 6.92
C ASP A 260 16.44 -3.09 7.27
N VAL A 261 16.62 -3.51 8.52
CA VAL A 261 17.61 -4.53 8.89
C VAL A 261 16.87 -5.73 9.45
N GLU A 262 16.99 -6.89 8.80
CA GLU A 262 16.27 -8.09 9.19
C GLU A 262 17.23 -9.25 9.46
N MET A 263 16.90 -10.04 10.49
CA MET A 263 17.59 -11.29 10.83
C MET A 263 16.57 -12.43 10.76
N SER A 264 16.77 -13.33 9.79
CA SER A 264 15.91 -14.49 9.53
C SER A 264 16.51 -15.39 8.44
N GLN A 265 16.02 -16.62 8.33
CA GLN A 265 16.14 -17.42 7.11
C GLN A 265 14.82 -17.49 6.32
N TRP A 266 13.83 -16.67 6.65
CA TRP A 266 12.52 -16.53 6.00
C TRP A 266 11.81 -17.86 5.71
N GLY A 267 11.88 -18.79 6.65
CA GLY A 267 11.25 -20.11 6.54
C GLY A 267 12.02 -21.12 5.69
N ASP A 268 13.22 -20.78 5.21
CA ASP A 268 14.11 -21.68 4.48
C ASP A 268 15.37 -22.01 5.30
N GLY A 269 15.31 -23.09 6.06
CA GLY A 269 16.45 -23.58 6.84
C GLY A 269 17.64 -24.08 6.00
N SER A 270 17.54 -24.07 4.66
CA SER A 270 18.67 -24.31 3.77
C SER A 270 19.35 -23.04 3.28
N SER A 271 18.78 -21.86 3.57
CA SER A 271 19.40 -20.58 3.25
C SER A 271 20.73 -20.43 3.99
N LYS A 272 21.77 -20.04 3.24
CA LYS A 272 23.06 -19.66 3.83
C LYS A 272 22.99 -18.32 4.55
N ASP A 273 22.15 -17.41 4.04
CA ASP A 273 22.00 -16.06 4.56
C ASP A 273 20.94 -16.08 5.66
N ASN A 274 21.26 -15.44 6.78
CA ASN A 274 20.41 -15.35 7.97
C ASN A 274 20.12 -13.89 8.36
N ALA A 275 20.49 -12.94 7.50
CA ALA A 275 20.19 -11.52 7.65
C ALA A 275 20.20 -10.79 6.30
N GLN A 276 19.56 -9.63 6.23
CA GLN A 276 19.60 -8.74 5.06
C GLN A 276 19.44 -7.28 5.45
N PHE A 277 19.93 -6.41 4.56
CA PHE A 277 19.50 -5.00 4.50
C PHE A 277 18.46 -4.84 3.40
N GLY A 278 17.48 -3.97 3.61
CA GLY A 278 16.39 -3.77 2.66
C GLY A 278 15.93 -2.32 2.55
N ILE A 279 15.38 -1.99 1.39
CA ILE A 279 14.45 -0.87 1.18
C ILE A 279 13.23 -1.40 0.45
N GLN A 280 12.04 -0.86 0.73
CA GLN A 280 10.84 -1.34 0.03
C GLN A 280 10.67 -0.72 -1.37
N PRO A 281 10.08 -1.46 -2.33
CA PRO A 281 9.58 -2.83 -2.18
C PRO A 281 10.70 -3.88 -2.33
N PHE A 282 10.70 -4.89 -1.46
CA PHE A 282 11.75 -5.92 -1.42
C PHE A 282 11.85 -6.78 -2.70
N TYR A 283 10.77 -6.88 -3.48
CA TYR A 283 10.73 -7.69 -4.71
C TYR A 283 11.40 -7.01 -5.92
N VAL A 284 11.77 -5.73 -5.80
CA VAL A 284 12.54 -5.05 -6.85
C VAL A 284 13.99 -5.54 -6.79
N PRO A 285 14.57 -6.04 -7.89
CA PRO A 285 15.96 -6.45 -7.92
C PRO A 285 16.89 -5.31 -7.46
N GLY A 286 17.75 -5.60 -6.49
CA GLY A 286 18.70 -4.64 -5.93
C GLY A 286 18.17 -3.83 -4.73
N ASN A 287 16.93 -4.07 -4.28
CA ASN A 287 16.37 -3.46 -3.06
C ASN A 287 16.66 -4.26 -1.78
N VAL A 288 17.28 -5.44 -1.90
CA VAL A 288 17.72 -6.26 -0.78
C VAL A 288 19.19 -6.65 -0.93
N ALA A 289 19.91 -6.71 0.19
CA ALA A 289 21.31 -7.10 0.27
C ALA A 289 21.49 -8.16 1.39
N PRO A 290 21.37 -9.46 1.07
CA PRO A 290 21.51 -10.54 2.05
C PRO A 290 22.96 -10.78 2.46
N PHE A 291 23.16 -11.22 3.71
CA PHE A 291 24.47 -11.55 4.26
C PHE A 291 24.39 -12.64 5.34
N VAL A 292 25.55 -13.13 5.76
CA VAL A 292 25.69 -14.08 6.87
C VAL A 292 26.10 -13.33 8.14
N GLU A 293 25.17 -13.21 9.08
CA GLU A 293 25.41 -12.77 10.44
C GLU A 293 26.03 -13.90 11.28
N PRO A 294 27.19 -13.66 11.91
CA PRO A 294 27.82 -14.65 12.77
C PRO A 294 27.14 -14.74 14.14
N ALA A 295 27.37 -15.85 14.84
CA ALA A 295 27.00 -15.95 16.25
C ALA A 295 27.69 -14.88 17.12
N GLY A 296 26.96 -14.45 18.14
CA GLY A 296 27.38 -13.44 19.11
C GLY A 296 26.75 -12.08 18.87
N LYS A 297 27.11 -11.14 19.74
CA LYS A 297 26.55 -9.79 19.72
C LYS A 297 27.05 -8.98 18.51
N VAL A 298 26.15 -8.23 17.90
CA VAL A 298 26.42 -7.34 16.77
C VAL A 298 25.83 -5.96 17.00
N THR A 299 26.36 -4.98 16.29
CA THR A 299 25.75 -3.66 16.17
C THR A 299 25.41 -3.39 14.71
N HIS A 300 24.13 -3.20 14.43
CA HIS A 300 23.62 -2.78 13.13
C HIS A 300 23.52 -1.27 13.07
N SER A 301 23.66 -0.71 11.88
CA SER A 301 23.35 0.68 11.62
C SER A 301 22.87 0.91 10.20
N PHE A 302 22.08 1.98 10.06
CA PHE A 302 21.89 2.62 8.77
C PHE A 302 22.02 4.14 8.90
N HIS A 303 22.72 4.74 7.95
CA HIS A 303 22.79 6.17 7.75
C HIS A 303 21.89 6.54 6.57
N TRP A 304 20.78 7.21 6.85
CA TRP A 304 19.78 7.63 5.87
C TRP A 304 19.90 9.13 5.61
N GLU A 305 20.13 9.47 4.35
CA GLU A 305 20.24 10.83 3.85
C GLU A 305 19.49 10.95 2.50
N PRO A 306 19.29 12.17 1.96
CA PRO A 306 18.57 12.35 0.70
C PRO A 306 19.14 11.49 -0.44
N GLY A 307 18.33 10.55 -0.93
CA GLY A 307 18.67 9.67 -2.06
C GLY A 307 19.69 8.57 -1.74
N ARG A 308 20.06 8.37 -0.48
CA ARG A 308 21.06 7.36 -0.10
C ARG A 308 20.80 6.75 1.28
N VAL A 309 20.94 5.43 1.40
CA VAL A 309 21.03 4.74 2.69
C VAL A 309 22.28 3.87 2.70
N LYS A 310 23.16 4.08 3.69
CA LYS A 310 24.31 3.20 3.93
C LYS A 310 24.05 2.32 5.16
N PHE A 311 24.10 1.02 4.98
CA PHE A 311 24.03 0.03 6.04
C PHE A 311 25.41 -0.48 6.42
N VAL A 312 25.60 -0.73 7.71
CA VAL A 312 26.79 -1.41 8.25
C VAL A 312 26.39 -2.27 9.45
N THR A 313 26.81 -3.53 9.45
CA THR A 313 26.81 -4.40 10.63
C THR A 313 28.25 -4.68 11.05
N VAL A 314 28.54 -4.53 12.35
CA VAL A 314 29.85 -4.86 12.95
C VAL A 314 29.67 -5.84 14.11
N ARG A 315 30.72 -6.58 14.45
CA ARG A 315 30.75 -7.38 15.69
C ARG A 315 30.92 -6.49 16.92
N GLY A 316 30.23 -6.84 18.01
CA GLY A 316 30.37 -6.19 19.32
C GLY A 316 29.44 -5.00 19.55
N ASP A 317 29.78 -4.19 20.55
CA ASP A 317 28.86 -3.23 21.19
C ASP A 317 28.79 -1.84 20.51
N SER A 318 29.65 -1.55 19.53
CA SER A 318 29.69 -0.21 18.92
C SER A 318 30.37 -0.17 17.55
N ILE A 319 29.99 0.83 16.76
CA ILE A 319 30.67 1.19 15.51
C ILE A 319 31.80 2.17 15.85
N HIS A 320 33.03 1.71 15.67
CA HIS A 320 34.24 2.52 15.86
C HIS A 320 35.27 2.19 14.77
N LYS A 321 36.29 3.04 14.63
CA LYS A 321 37.36 2.81 13.66
C LYS A 321 38.07 1.49 13.99
N GLY A 322 38.03 0.55 13.04
CA GLY A 322 38.62 -0.78 13.20
C GLY A 322 37.68 -1.85 13.76
N ALA A 323 36.41 -1.52 14.02
CA ALA A 323 35.40 -2.51 14.36
C ALA A 323 35.32 -3.60 13.26
N PRO A 324 35.25 -4.90 13.61
CA PRO A 324 35.18 -5.96 12.61
C PRO A 324 33.85 -5.90 11.84
N VAL A 325 33.91 -5.47 10.58
CA VAL A 325 32.74 -5.38 9.69
C VAL A 325 32.28 -6.80 9.33
N VAL A 326 30.98 -7.04 9.51
CA VAL A 326 30.28 -8.25 9.08
C VAL A 326 29.72 -8.07 7.68
N ALA A 327 29.01 -6.96 7.45
CA ALA A 327 28.41 -6.61 6.18
C ALA A 327 28.28 -5.09 6.03
N GLU A 328 28.34 -4.62 4.79
CA GLU A 328 28.01 -3.24 4.43
C GLU A 328 27.31 -3.20 3.07
N HIS A 329 26.39 -2.25 2.91
CA HIS A 329 25.72 -2.01 1.63
C HIS A 329 25.30 -0.55 1.49
N VAL A 330 25.15 -0.07 0.26
CA VAL A 330 24.65 1.28 -0.03
C VAL A 330 23.56 1.20 -1.09
N PHE A 331 22.37 1.67 -0.75
CA PHE A 331 21.30 1.91 -1.71
C PHE A 331 21.32 3.37 -2.15
N THR A 332 21.21 3.61 -3.46
CA THR A 332 21.16 4.97 -4.07
C THR A 332 20.00 5.13 -5.05
N SER A 333 19.13 4.13 -5.16
CA SER A 333 17.95 4.11 -6.01
C SER A 333 16.78 3.60 -5.18
N GLY A 334 15.58 4.15 -5.40
CA GLY A 334 14.38 3.77 -4.64
C GLY A 334 14.41 4.14 -3.15
N VAL A 335 15.41 4.91 -2.71
CA VAL A 335 15.52 5.38 -1.32
C VAL A 335 14.36 6.32 -1.01
N PRO A 336 13.51 6.03 -0.02
CA PRO A 336 12.40 6.90 0.33
C PRO A 336 12.89 8.20 0.97
N SER A 337 12.05 9.24 0.91
CA SER A 337 12.19 10.43 1.75
C SER A 337 11.44 10.26 3.07
N PRO A 338 11.90 10.84 4.19
CA PRO A 338 11.16 10.83 5.45
C PRO A 338 9.86 11.64 5.34
N GLY A 339 8.96 11.38 6.27
CA GLY A 339 7.61 11.88 6.40
C GLY A 339 7.11 11.64 7.83
N HIS A 340 6.19 10.68 7.99
CA HIS A 340 5.65 10.31 9.29
C HIS A 340 6.12 8.94 9.78
N GLU A 341 7.18 8.40 9.16
CA GLU A 341 7.72 7.09 9.52
C GLU A 341 8.19 7.07 10.96
N LYS A 342 7.97 5.95 11.63
CA LYS A 342 8.47 5.69 12.97
C LYS A 342 9.36 4.47 12.95
N MET A 343 10.24 4.39 13.94
CA MET A 343 10.99 3.17 14.17
C MET A 343 10.06 2.08 14.73
N GLN A 344 10.03 0.92 14.09
CA GLN A 344 9.32 -0.27 14.50
C GLN A 344 10.31 -1.41 14.69
N LEU A 345 10.12 -2.19 15.77
CA LEU A 345 10.89 -3.41 16.04
C LEU A 345 9.90 -4.55 16.14
N LEU A 346 9.99 -5.49 15.20
CA LEU A 346 9.06 -6.62 15.09
C LEU A 346 9.81 -7.93 15.32
N PHE A 347 9.19 -8.84 16.07
CA PHE A 347 9.67 -10.21 16.17
C PHE A 347 8.51 -11.18 15.93
N TYR A 348 8.49 -11.78 14.74
CA TYR A 348 7.33 -12.49 14.20
C TYR A 348 7.68 -13.79 13.48
N VAL A 349 6.64 -14.53 13.09
CA VAL A 349 6.73 -15.83 12.41
C VAL A 349 6.26 -15.70 10.96
N VAL A 350 7.03 -16.27 10.02
CA VAL A 350 6.62 -16.46 8.63
C VAL A 350 6.10 -17.87 8.38
N ALA A 351 5.29 -18.03 7.33
CA ALA A 351 4.78 -19.35 6.95
C ALA A 351 5.91 -20.25 6.40
N SER A 352 6.05 -21.45 6.94
CA SER A 352 6.90 -22.49 6.37
C SER A 352 6.40 -23.88 6.75
N ASP A 353 6.05 -24.68 5.74
CA ASP A 353 5.67 -26.09 5.96
C ASP A 353 6.88 -26.98 6.25
N LYS A 354 8.02 -26.66 5.63
CA LYS A 354 9.24 -27.47 5.71
C LYS A 354 10.07 -27.16 6.95
N TYR A 355 10.13 -25.89 7.34
CA TYR A 355 10.87 -25.41 8.51
C TYR A 355 9.97 -24.54 9.40
N PRO A 356 8.87 -25.08 9.93
CA PRO A 356 7.96 -24.32 10.77
C PRO A 356 8.64 -23.91 12.07
N MET A 357 8.10 -22.86 12.72
CA MET A 357 8.44 -22.54 14.10
C MET A 357 8.01 -23.69 15.02
N LEU A 358 8.90 -24.12 15.92
CA LEU A 358 8.67 -25.26 16.82
C LEU A 358 8.68 -24.88 18.29
N LYS A 359 9.48 -23.89 18.68
CA LYS A 359 9.67 -23.48 20.09
C LYS A 359 9.45 -21.99 20.28
N ASP A 360 9.21 -21.59 21.53
CA ASP A 360 9.27 -20.18 21.90
C ASP A 360 10.67 -19.62 21.59
N SER A 361 10.74 -18.34 21.27
CA SER A 361 11.99 -17.66 20.96
C SER A 361 12.00 -16.25 21.52
N GLU A 362 13.18 -15.73 21.75
CA GLU A 362 13.42 -14.42 22.33
C GLU A 362 14.65 -13.78 21.67
N VAL A 363 14.57 -12.47 21.49
CA VAL A 363 15.67 -11.60 21.06
C VAL A 363 15.78 -10.43 22.03
N VAL A 364 17.01 -9.94 22.19
CA VAL A 364 17.30 -8.87 23.13
C VAL A 364 18.10 -7.76 22.45
N LEU A 365 17.59 -6.55 22.53
CA LEU A 365 18.26 -5.33 22.09
C LEU A 365 18.77 -4.61 23.33
N GLU A 366 20.09 -4.42 23.42
CA GLU A 366 20.69 -3.72 24.56
C GLU A 366 20.55 -2.21 24.42
N LYS A 367 20.57 -1.71 23.17
CA LYS A 367 20.62 -0.28 22.93
C LYS A 367 20.07 0.09 21.56
N PHE A 368 19.38 1.23 21.53
CA PHE A 368 19.05 1.99 20.33
C PHE A 368 19.66 3.38 20.43
N GLU A 369 20.29 3.85 19.34
CA GLU A 369 20.83 5.21 19.26
C GLU A 369 20.42 5.86 17.94
N TYR A 370 20.23 7.18 17.98
CA TYR A 370 19.95 7.99 16.82
C TYR A 370 20.84 9.25 16.84
N LEU A 371 21.48 9.53 15.71
CA LEU A 371 22.32 10.71 15.48
C LEU A 371 21.76 11.49 14.28
N PRO A 372 21.20 12.70 14.49
CA PRO A 372 20.57 13.49 13.43
C PRO A 372 21.55 13.98 12.36
#